data_AF-A0A7V6QM91-F1
#
_entry.id   AF-A0A7V6QM91-F1
#
_cell.length_a   1.000
_cell.length_b   1.000
_cell.length_c   1.000
_cell.angle_alpha   90.00
_cell.angle_beta   90.00
_cell.angle_gamma   90.00
#
_symmetry.space_group_name_H-M   'P 1'
#
loop_
_entity.id
_entity.type
_entity.pdbx_description
1 polymer ?
#
loop_
_entity_poly.entity_id
_entity_poly.type
_entity_poly.pdbx_seq_one_letter_code
_entity_poly.pdbx_strand_id
1 'polypeptide(L)'
;MKSLTIILVLSVLILSGCSQNSKYEELMSNAEKAIDDLEVNKALSYYDKALKLNPNKLDYGEGRLYIAQTLRDKTEQLQNQINRINSEAQEVLSFLNEETLAKKNFNELSNVYSTLSNLLSELENYPNTTMYKDLNKAQQQLLDFVKVEKVTSLMKSFENNMVLAAFDSAETDLNELIEIKRMFPESILEDLNASSLKIKQEKDKYIDFPFKINERNIVLYENKLGKITYLGEGIRKNELTAVFRYDGDLKYIADEISLNIRTIFDNGNNFEIDNWSRMDYRFLPEYTIVYIPLKQDSSRKIVRLDYKWGFENKEEMASIAMDSNNPKEVIVPGIIKLNPLTLQTKLLASDDEKTIEINKIETSSQSFTISGKVTTNKDIILDDRIYMHIPLHSESTYKKVKEELFAGIPKDFSYNFSFNKPLSNDVELVKLYLFNTLINFNPKTGEEATPAKEELIKSIVFSEGEYTESYNKNKQEYYQNSNGDIIINSALMSGNAGFFSYNDAPSINLTLNKRYSKITFNIGIEKQSSKTGYGNTHVSILTDDQIVKEFDLTAGTTPIDLNVKEINKIAIQAKQTKGEAGFQKILISDGYLYK
;
A
#
# COMPACT_ATOMS: atom_id res chain seq x y z
N MET A 1 18.38 -13.92 52.82
CA MET A 1 17.77 -12.92 53.73
C MET A 1 16.91 -13.48 54.87
N LYS A 2 16.38 -14.73 54.81
CA LYS A 2 15.67 -15.35 55.96
C LYS A 2 16.48 -15.36 57.27
N SER A 3 17.82 -15.40 57.22
CA SER A 3 18.70 -15.31 58.40
C SER A 3 18.71 -13.94 59.08
N LEU A 4 18.27 -12.88 58.39
CA LEU A 4 18.34 -11.50 58.86
C LEU A 4 17.05 -11.05 59.55
N THR A 5 15.89 -11.56 59.10
CA THR A 5 14.63 -11.47 59.87
C THR A 5 14.79 -12.09 61.25
N ILE A 6 15.68 -13.09 61.39
CA ILE A 6 16.04 -13.69 62.68
C ILE A 6 16.88 -12.72 63.54
N ILE A 7 17.67 -11.81 62.95
CA ILE A 7 18.43 -10.80 63.71
C ILE A 7 17.47 -9.77 64.33
N LEU A 8 16.49 -9.30 63.55
CA LEU A 8 15.49 -8.32 64.00
C LEU A 8 14.51 -8.91 65.03
N VAL A 9 14.13 -10.19 64.88
CA VAL A 9 13.30 -10.90 65.88
C VAL A 9 14.10 -11.18 67.17
N LEU A 10 15.42 -11.38 67.08
CA LEU A 10 16.27 -11.50 68.27
C LEU A 10 16.45 -10.15 68.98
N SER A 11 16.57 -9.01 68.28
CA SER A 11 16.75 -7.70 68.94
C SER A 11 15.53 -7.26 69.77
N VAL A 12 14.31 -7.59 69.32
CA VAL A 12 13.07 -7.36 70.09
C VAL A 12 12.98 -8.22 71.37
N LEU A 13 13.58 -9.41 71.38
CA LEU A 13 13.66 -10.26 72.58
C LEU A 13 14.74 -9.81 73.58
N ILE A 14 15.72 -9.01 73.14
CA ILE A 14 16.88 -8.59 73.96
C ILE A 14 16.58 -7.34 74.81
N LEU A 15 15.66 -6.47 74.37
CA LEU A 15 15.31 -5.23 75.07
C LEU A 15 14.28 -5.40 76.22
N SER A 16 13.64 -6.57 76.35
CA SER A 16 12.53 -6.78 77.30
C SER A 16 12.93 -7.44 78.63
N GLY A 17 14.23 -7.73 78.86
CA GLY A 17 14.74 -8.25 80.12
C GLY A 17 15.29 -7.16 81.04
N CYS A 18 14.47 -6.63 81.95
CA CYS A 18 14.84 -5.58 82.92
C CYS A 18 16.02 -5.95 83.84
N SER A 19 17.21 -5.35 83.66
CA SER A 19 18.12 -4.94 84.75
C SER A 19 19.28 -4.06 84.23
N GLN A 20 19.74 -3.12 85.08
CA GLN A 20 20.73 -2.06 84.77
C GLN A 20 22.13 -2.61 84.44
N ASN A 21 22.40 -2.94 83.17
CA ASN A 21 23.77 -3.05 82.67
C ASN A 21 23.95 -2.19 81.41
N SER A 22 24.05 -0.87 81.64
CA SER A 22 24.05 0.17 80.60
C SER A 22 25.05 -0.08 79.48
N LYS A 23 26.21 -0.69 79.78
CA LYS A 23 27.30 -0.86 78.82
C LYS A 23 27.04 -1.99 77.80
N TYR A 24 26.41 -3.10 78.18
CA TYR A 24 26.09 -4.16 77.21
C TYR A 24 25.01 -3.67 76.24
N GLU A 25 23.94 -3.08 76.76
CA GLU A 25 22.84 -2.54 75.96
C GLU A 25 23.30 -1.41 75.02
N GLU A 26 24.18 -0.52 75.51
CA GLU A 26 24.80 0.51 74.67
C GLU A 26 25.61 -0.12 73.52
N LEU A 27 26.43 -1.14 73.79
CA LEU A 27 27.23 -1.81 72.75
C LEU A 27 26.34 -2.54 71.73
N MET A 28 25.28 -3.21 72.18
CA MET A 28 24.35 -3.91 71.28
C MET A 28 23.54 -2.91 70.44
N SER A 29 23.05 -1.82 71.03
CA SER A 29 22.33 -0.77 70.30
C SER A 29 23.23 -0.06 69.28
N ASN A 30 24.49 0.19 69.63
CA ASN A 30 25.45 0.76 68.69
C ASN A 30 25.84 -0.23 67.58
N ALA A 31 25.89 -1.52 67.87
CA ALA A 31 26.10 -2.56 66.86
C ALA A 31 24.91 -2.66 65.90
N GLU A 32 23.68 -2.58 66.42
CA GLU A 32 22.44 -2.59 65.62
C GLU A 32 22.39 -1.37 64.69
N LYS A 33 22.64 -0.16 65.20
CA LYS A 33 22.75 1.04 64.36
C LYS A 33 23.83 0.91 63.28
N ALA A 34 24.99 0.35 63.64
CA ALA A 34 26.05 0.12 62.67
C ALA A 34 25.67 -0.92 61.60
N ILE A 35 24.82 -1.91 61.91
CA ILE A 35 24.28 -2.85 60.92
C ILE A 35 23.26 -2.14 60.01
N ASP A 36 22.37 -1.31 60.59
CA ASP A 36 21.37 -0.55 59.82
C ASP A 36 22.04 0.38 58.78
N ASP A 37 23.21 0.93 59.12
CA ASP A 37 24.02 1.78 58.25
C ASP A 37 25.03 0.99 57.37
N LEU A 38 25.04 -0.35 57.42
CA LEU A 38 26.02 -1.24 56.78
C LEU A 38 27.50 -0.95 57.15
N GLU A 39 27.75 -0.36 58.31
CA GLU A 39 29.07 -0.19 58.93
C GLU A 39 29.54 -1.49 59.62
N VAL A 40 29.61 -2.59 58.87
CA VAL A 40 29.78 -3.96 59.39
C VAL A 40 31.04 -4.14 60.25
N ASN A 41 32.17 -3.53 59.87
CA ASN A 41 33.41 -3.54 60.67
C ASN A 41 33.22 -2.89 62.06
N LYS A 42 32.38 -1.86 62.13
CA LYS A 42 32.09 -1.15 63.37
C LYS A 42 31.14 -1.97 64.25
N ALA A 43 30.14 -2.62 63.66
CA ALA A 43 29.28 -3.59 64.34
C ALA A 43 30.08 -4.76 64.95
N LEU A 44 30.99 -5.35 64.18
CA LEU A 44 31.92 -6.39 64.68
C LEU A 44 32.75 -5.89 65.88
N SER A 45 33.27 -4.67 65.81
CA SER A 45 34.01 -4.05 66.93
C SER A 45 33.16 -3.92 68.20
N TYR A 46 31.86 -3.58 68.07
CA TYR A 46 30.96 -3.50 69.20
C TYR A 46 30.63 -4.87 69.80
N TYR A 47 30.40 -5.89 68.96
CA TYR A 47 30.21 -7.26 69.45
C TYR A 47 31.47 -7.82 70.13
N ASP A 48 32.66 -7.58 69.57
CA ASP A 48 33.94 -7.97 70.20
C ASP A 48 34.14 -7.29 71.56
N LYS A 49 33.67 -6.05 71.72
CA LYS A 49 33.69 -5.35 73.02
C LYS A 49 32.68 -5.93 73.98
N ALA A 50 31.49 -6.33 73.51
CA ALA A 50 30.47 -6.98 74.33
C ALA A 50 30.95 -8.34 74.85
N LEU A 51 31.66 -9.10 74.01
CA LEU A 51 32.24 -10.41 74.34
C LEU A 51 33.35 -10.35 75.40
N LYS A 52 33.99 -9.19 75.59
CA LYS A 52 35.03 -8.97 76.60
C LYS A 52 34.49 -8.57 77.97
N LEU A 53 33.17 -8.42 78.11
CA LEU A 53 32.54 -8.11 79.40
C LEU A 53 32.60 -9.32 80.33
N ASN A 54 32.76 -9.08 81.63
CA ASN A 54 32.80 -10.15 82.62
C ASN A 54 31.38 -10.73 82.82
N PRO A 55 31.14 -12.02 82.54
CA PRO A 55 29.81 -12.63 82.63
C PRO A 55 29.25 -12.59 84.06
N ASN A 56 30.08 -12.66 85.10
CA ASN A 56 29.65 -12.61 86.51
C ASN A 56 29.16 -11.21 86.94
N LYS A 57 29.39 -10.19 86.11
CA LYS A 57 28.92 -8.82 86.33
C LYS A 57 27.68 -8.48 85.49
N LEU A 58 27.23 -9.41 84.66
CA LEU A 58 26.09 -9.28 83.78
C LEU A 58 24.94 -10.16 84.31
N ASP A 59 23.74 -9.60 84.31
CA ASP A 59 22.54 -10.40 84.56
C ASP A 59 22.31 -11.33 83.36
N TYR A 60 22.17 -12.63 83.61
CA TYR A 60 22.19 -13.67 82.57
C TYR A 60 23.44 -13.61 81.66
N GLY A 61 24.63 -13.41 82.25
CA GLY A 61 25.87 -13.11 81.54
C GLY A 61 26.27 -14.11 80.45
N GLU A 62 26.19 -15.42 80.69
CA GLU A 62 26.56 -16.41 79.66
C GLU A 62 25.65 -16.37 78.44
N GLY A 63 24.33 -16.22 78.65
CA GLY A 63 23.38 -16.12 77.54
C GLY A 63 23.54 -14.82 76.74
N ARG A 64 23.84 -13.70 77.41
CA ARG A 64 24.16 -12.42 76.75
C ARG A 64 25.43 -12.51 75.90
N LEU A 65 26.47 -13.20 76.37
CA LEU A 65 27.69 -13.44 75.59
C LEU A 65 27.42 -14.39 74.40
N TYR A 66 26.62 -15.44 74.59
CA TYR A 66 26.21 -16.33 73.49
C TYR A 66 25.44 -15.59 72.38
N ILE A 67 24.53 -14.68 72.77
CA ILE A 67 23.80 -13.81 71.83
C ILE A 67 24.77 -12.90 71.07
N ALA A 68 25.70 -12.25 71.76
CA ALA A 68 26.70 -11.39 71.14
C ALA A 68 27.60 -12.18 70.17
N GLN A 69 28.00 -13.40 70.52
CA GLN A 69 28.77 -14.29 69.65
C GLN A 69 27.97 -14.68 68.40
N THR A 70 26.71 -15.10 68.58
CA THR A 70 25.83 -15.47 67.47
C THR A 70 25.62 -14.30 66.51
N LEU A 71 25.42 -13.09 67.05
CA LEU A 71 25.25 -11.88 66.25
C LEU A 71 26.56 -11.46 65.57
N ARG A 72 27.71 -11.60 66.25
CA ARG A 72 29.03 -11.40 65.64
C ARG A 72 29.25 -12.34 64.45
N ASP A 73 29.00 -13.63 64.61
CA ASP A 73 29.21 -14.63 63.56
C ASP A 73 28.29 -14.38 62.35
N LYS A 74 27.03 -13.98 62.59
CA LYS A 74 26.12 -13.53 61.52
C LYS A 74 26.58 -12.24 60.85
N THR A 75 27.16 -11.31 61.61
CA THR A 75 27.70 -10.05 61.10
C THR A 75 28.96 -10.30 60.25
N GLU A 76 29.76 -11.30 60.60
CA GLU A 76 30.91 -11.74 59.80
C GLU A 76 30.47 -12.38 58.46
N GLN A 77 29.37 -13.16 58.49
CA GLN A 77 28.74 -13.63 57.25
C GLN A 77 28.21 -12.47 56.38
N LEU A 78 27.62 -11.44 57.01
CA LEU A 78 27.18 -10.22 56.33
C LEU A 78 28.37 -9.48 55.71
N GLN A 79 29.52 -9.38 56.39
CA GLN A 79 30.73 -8.75 55.85
C GLN A 79 31.19 -9.41 54.54
N ASN A 80 31.18 -10.75 54.50
CA ASN A 80 31.55 -11.48 53.29
C ASN A 80 30.57 -11.22 52.13
N GLN A 81 29.28 -11.11 52.43
CA GLN A 81 28.28 -10.74 51.44
C GLN A 81 28.48 -9.31 50.92
N ILE A 82 28.74 -8.35 51.81
CA ILE A 82 29.03 -6.96 51.43
C ILE A 82 30.30 -6.86 50.58
N ASN A 83 31.35 -7.60 50.91
CA ASN A 83 32.57 -7.58 50.11
C ASN A 83 32.32 -8.07 48.67
N ARG A 84 31.48 -9.10 48.51
CA ARG A 84 31.04 -9.57 47.18
C ARG A 84 30.23 -8.50 46.45
N ILE A 85 29.21 -7.94 47.11
CA ILE A 85 28.36 -6.87 46.55
C ILE A 85 29.23 -5.68 46.12
N ASN A 86 30.21 -5.27 46.94
CA ASN A 86 31.13 -4.18 46.61
C ASN A 86 31.94 -4.47 45.35
N SER A 87 32.46 -5.69 45.21
CA SER A 87 33.23 -6.10 44.04
C SER A 87 32.38 -6.07 42.77
N GLU A 88 31.17 -6.65 42.82
CA GLU A 88 30.22 -6.67 41.69
C GLU A 88 29.73 -5.26 41.34
N ALA A 89 29.45 -4.43 42.35
CA ALA A 89 29.05 -3.03 42.17
C ALA A 89 30.16 -2.20 41.50
N GLN A 90 31.43 -2.37 41.91
CA GLN A 90 32.55 -1.66 41.30
C GLN A 90 32.74 -2.04 39.83
N GLU A 91 32.63 -3.34 39.51
CA GLU A 91 32.71 -3.83 38.13
C GLU A 91 31.61 -3.20 37.27
N VAL A 92 30.36 -3.23 37.74
CA VAL A 92 29.22 -2.68 37.01
C VAL A 92 29.30 -1.15 36.87
N LEU A 93 29.66 -0.43 37.93
CA LEU A 93 29.78 1.03 37.88
C LEU A 93 30.91 1.47 36.93
N SER A 94 32.01 0.72 36.85
CA SER A 94 33.07 0.98 35.87
C SER A 94 32.60 0.80 34.43
N PHE A 95 31.59 -0.06 34.21
CA PHE A 95 31.01 -0.34 32.90
C PHE A 95 30.09 0.79 32.39
N LEU A 96 29.58 1.64 33.29
CA LEU A 96 28.58 2.68 33.01
C LEU A 96 29.17 4.05 32.67
N ASN A 97 30.46 4.14 32.38
CA ASN A 97 31.07 5.41 31.96
C ASN A 97 30.46 5.86 30.61
N GLU A 98 30.15 7.16 30.45
CA GLU A 98 29.35 7.68 29.31
C GLU A 98 29.98 7.39 27.93
N GLU A 99 31.32 7.48 27.80
CA GLU A 99 32.04 7.16 26.55
C GLU A 99 31.92 5.68 26.12
N THR A 100 31.60 4.79 27.07
CA THR A 100 31.46 3.36 26.83
C THR A 100 30.04 2.97 26.45
N LEU A 101 29.01 3.58 27.06
CA LEU A 101 27.60 3.21 26.86
C LEU A 101 27.16 3.26 25.39
N ALA A 102 27.56 4.30 24.65
CA ALA A 102 27.21 4.48 23.24
C ALA A 102 27.72 3.34 22.32
N LYS A 103 28.81 2.66 22.71
CA LYS A 103 29.46 1.61 21.93
C LYS A 103 28.98 0.20 22.28
N LYS A 104 28.13 0.06 23.30
CA LYS A 104 27.66 -1.23 23.81
C LYS A 104 26.47 -1.75 23.02
N ASN A 105 26.42 -3.06 22.85
CA ASN A 105 25.26 -3.74 22.28
C ASN A 105 24.19 -4.01 23.34
N PHE A 106 22.98 -4.35 22.93
CA PHE A 106 21.85 -4.56 23.84
C PHE A 106 22.06 -5.70 24.83
N ASN A 107 22.75 -6.78 24.45
CA ASN A 107 23.02 -7.88 25.36
C ASN A 107 23.95 -7.46 26.50
N GLU A 108 24.97 -6.64 26.20
CA GLU A 108 25.84 -6.05 27.23
C GLU A 108 25.04 -5.15 28.18
N LEU A 109 24.20 -4.27 27.65
CA LEU A 109 23.36 -3.37 28.47
C LEU A 109 22.35 -4.15 29.33
N SER A 110 21.72 -5.19 28.78
CA SER A 110 20.77 -6.05 29.50
C SER A 110 21.44 -6.82 30.64
N ASN A 111 22.67 -7.31 30.43
CA ASN A 111 23.44 -7.98 31.47
C ASN A 111 23.75 -7.02 32.62
N VAL A 112 24.21 -5.81 32.29
CA VAL A 112 24.48 -4.74 33.28
C VAL A 112 23.21 -4.42 34.07
N TYR A 113 22.07 -4.25 33.40
CA TYR A 113 20.80 -3.97 34.04
C TYR A 113 20.33 -5.10 34.96
N SER A 114 20.49 -6.36 34.54
CA SER A 114 20.17 -7.52 35.38
C SER A 114 21.06 -7.57 36.62
N THR A 115 22.35 -7.27 36.50
CA THR A 115 23.26 -7.23 37.65
C THR A 115 22.89 -6.10 38.60
N LEU A 116 22.61 -4.90 38.10
CA LEU A 116 22.13 -3.78 38.93
C LEU A 116 20.85 -4.14 39.68
N SER A 117 19.88 -4.75 38.99
CA SER A 117 18.61 -5.17 39.58
C SER A 117 18.80 -6.21 40.68
N ASN A 118 19.70 -7.18 40.46
CA ASN A 118 20.03 -8.19 41.46
C ASN A 118 20.71 -7.57 42.70
N LEU A 119 21.69 -6.69 42.50
CA LEU A 119 22.38 -6.00 43.60
C LEU A 119 21.42 -5.11 44.41
N LEU A 120 20.51 -4.39 43.74
CA LEU A 120 19.48 -3.58 44.39
C LEU A 120 18.50 -4.44 45.19
N SER A 121 18.11 -5.61 44.68
CA SER A 121 17.25 -6.55 45.42
C SER A 121 17.97 -7.12 46.66
N GLU A 122 19.28 -7.38 46.58
CA GLU A 122 20.06 -7.81 47.74
C GLU A 122 20.17 -6.73 48.82
N LEU A 123 20.11 -5.46 48.44
CA LEU A 123 20.21 -4.29 49.31
C LEU A 123 18.86 -3.63 49.64
N GLU A 124 17.73 -4.23 49.27
CA GLU A 124 16.39 -3.64 49.39
C GLU A 124 16.04 -3.22 50.83
N ASN A 125 16.58 -3.92 51.84
CA ASN A 125 16.38 -3.59 53.26
C ASN A 125 17.27 -2.43 53.76
N TYR A 126 18.17 -1.91 52.93
CA TYR A 126 19.13 -0.86 53.28
C TYR A 126 19.07 0.34 52.31
N PRO A 127 17.89 0.90 52.03
CA PRO A 127 17.70 1.91 50.98
C PRO A 127 18.41 3.25 51.26
N ASN A 128 18.76 3.50 52.54
CA ASN A 128 19.41 4.76 52.95
C ASN A 128 20.92 4.76 52.75
N THR A 129 21.53 3.61 52.46
CA THR A 129 22.98 3.47 52.33
C THR A 129 23.50 4.13 51.05
N THR A 130 24.75 4.60 51.09
CA THR A 130 25.41 5.22 49.92
C THR A 130 25.45 4.26 48.74
N MET A 131 25.76 2.99 49.00
CA MET A 131 25.84 1.96 47.96
C MET A 131 24.50 1.73 47.24
N TYR A 132 23.39 1.60 47.99
CA TYR A 132 22.08 1.46 47.39
C TYR A 132 21.73 2.67 46.51
N LYS A 133 22.00 3.88 47.01
CA LYS A 133 21.75 5.13 46.27
C LYS A 133 22.59 5.23 44.99
N ASP A 134 23.86 4.84 45.03
CA ASP A 134 24.75 4.86 43.88
C ASP A 134 24.34 3.83 42.82
N LEU A 135 23.99 2.61 43.24
CA LEU A 135 23.47 1.56 42.35
C LEU A 135 22.13 1.94 41.73
N ASN A 136 21.23 2.56 42.51
CA ASN A 136 19.95 3.02 42.01
C ASN A 136 20.14 4.16 41.00
N LYS A 137 21.03 5.12 41.28
CA LYS A 137 21.39 6.18 40.34
C LYS A 137 21.96 5.61 39.04
N ALA A 138 22.84 4.61 39.14
CA ALA A 138 23.42 3.92 38.00
C ALA A 138 22.37 3.18 37.15
N GLN A 139 21.41 2.50 37.80
CA GLN A 139 20.29 1.85 37.12
C GLN A 139 19.42 2.88 36.38
N GLN A 140 19.11 4.01 37.02
CA GLN A 140 18.36 5.09 36.39
C GLN A 140 19.11 5.73 35.22
N GLN A 141 20.42 5.96 35.35
CA GLN A 141 21.26 6.46 34.24
C GLN A 141 21.24 5.52 33.04
N LEU A 142 21.30 4.20 33.27
CA LEU A 142 21.20 3.22 32.20
C LEU A 142 19.81 3.22 31.55
N LEU A 143 18.74 3.28 32.34
CA LEU A 143 17.37 3.37 31.85
C LEU A 143 17.15 4.63 31.01
N ASP A 144 17.61 5.78 31.49
CA ASP A 144 17.53 7.05 30.78
C ASP A 144 18.29 7.00 29.45
N PHE A 145 19.50 6.42 29.45
CA PHE A 145 20.27 6.21 28.22
C PHE A 145 19.51 5.34 27.21
N VAL A 146 18.97 4.19 27.64
CA VAL A 146 18.19 3.30 26.76
C VAL A 146 16.96 4.03 26.22
N LYS A 147 16.25 4.77 27.06
CA LYS A 147 15.03 5.51 26.68
C LYS A 147 15.32 6.65 25.69
N VAL A 148 16.35 7.45 25.95
CA VAL A 148 16.66 8.64 25.15
C VAL A 148 17.38 8.26 23.86
N GLU A 149 18.45 7.45 23.92
CA GLU A 149 19.32 7.23 22.76
C GLU A 149 18.83 6.09 21.87
N LYS A 150 18.23 5.04 22.45
CA LYS A 150 17.82 3.85 21.70
C LYS A 150 16.35 3.88 21.35
N VAL A 151 15.47 3.96 22.35
CA VAL A 151 14.02 3.90 22.13
C VAL A 151 13.54 5.07 21.28
N THR A 152 13.95 6.30 21.60
CA THR A 152 13.53 7.49 20.82
C THR A 152 14.02 7.43 19.36
N SER A 153 15.25 6.96 19.14
CA SER A 153 15.81 6.80 17.80
C SER A 153 15.05 5.75 16.98
N LEU A 154 14.78 4.58 17.57
CA LEU A 154 14.01 3.52 16.94
C LEU A 154 12.56 3.91 16.69
N MET A 155 11.90 4.59 17.63
CA MET A 155 10.54 5.09 17.43
C MET A 155 10.48 6.11 16.28
N LYS A 156 11.45 7.02 16.20
CA LYS A 156 11.55 7.96 15.07
C LYS A 156 11.82 7.25 13.75
N SER A 157 12.68 6.23 13.75
CA SER A 157 12.92 5.39 12.57
C SER A 157 11.65 4.66 12.14
N PHE A 158 10.95 4.04 13.09
CA PHE A 158 9.68 3.36 12.90
C PHE A 158 8.63 4.29 12.27
N GLU A 159 8.43 5.48 12.84
CA GLU A 159 7.49 6.48 12.31
C GLU A 159 7.87 6.94 10.90
N ASN A 160 9.14 7.21 10.65
CA ASN A 160 9.62 7.56 9.31
C ASN A 160 9.38 6.43 8.31
N ASN A 161 9.68 5.18 8.68
CA ASN A 161 9.48 4.01 7.84
C ASN A 161 7.98 3.77 7.57
N MET A 162 7.11 4.06 8.53
CA MET A 162 5.66 4.04 8.35
C MET A 162 5.19 5.09 7.33
N VAL A 163 5.70 6.33 7.43
CA VAL A 163 5.36 7.41 6.49
C VAL A 163 5.85 7.11 5.07
N LEU A 164 7.02 6.49 4.95
CA LEU A 164 7.61 6.07 3.67
C LEU A 164 7.01 4.76 3.13
N ALA A 165 6.09 4.13 3.88
CA ALA A 165 5.57 2.78 3.61
C ALA A 165 6.68 1.72 3.41
N ALA A 166 7.83 1.91 4.08
CA ALA A 166 8.95 0.97 4.17
C ALA A 166 8.67 -0.06 5.28
N PHE A 167 7.61 -0.83 5.11
CA PHE A 167 7.04 -1.61 6.22
C PHE A 167 7.93 -2.73 6.75
N ASP A 168 8.82 -3.31 5.94
CA ASP A 168 9.76 -4.33 6.41
C ASP A 168 10.80 -3.72 7.36
N SER A 169 11.23 -2.48 7.08
CA SER A 169 12.09 -1.70 7.99
C SER A 169 11.33 -1.29 9.25
N ALA A 170 10.05 -0.88 9.13
CA ALA A 170 9.21 -0.60 10.28
C ALA A 170 8.99 -1.85 11.18
N GLU A 171 8.81 -3.04 10.60
CA GLU A 171 8.73 -4.30 11.35
C GLU A 171 10.05 -4.65 12.04
N THR A 172 11.18 -4.36 11.38
CA THR A 172 12.52 -4.53 11.98
C THR A 172 12.66 -3.63 13.21
N ASP A 173 12.36 -2.33 13.06
CA ASP A 173 12.41 -1.37 14.17
C ASP A 173 11.47 -1.77 15.32
N LEU A 174 10.26 -2.25 14.99
CA LEU A 174 9.28 -2.71 15.99
C LEU A 174 9.76 -3.96 16.73
N ASN A 175 10.37 -4.92 16.04
CA ASN A 175 10.93 -6.11 16.67
C ASN A 175 12.07 -5.76 17.62
N GLU A 176 12.92 -4.79 17.26
CA GLU A 176 13.95 -4.26 18.15
C GLU A 176 13.33 -3.59 19.39
N LEU A 177 12.27 -2.79 19.22
CA LEU A 177 11.54 -2.19 20.34
C LEU A 177 10.90 -3.26 21.26
N ILE A 178 10.38 -4.35 20.72
CA ILE A 178 9.83 -5.47 21.50
C ILE A 178 10.92 -6.14 22.33
N GLU A 179 12.10 -6.37 21.73
CA GLU A 179 13.27 -6.91 22.43
C GLU A 179 13.74 -5.98 23.56
N ILE A 180 13.79 -4.67 23.32
CA ILE A 180 14.11 -3.67 24.34
C ILE A 180 13.06 -3.69 25.47
N LYS A 181 11.76 -3.73 25.15
CA LYS A 181 10.70 -3.77 26.17
C LYS A 181 10.80 -5.02 27.05
N ARG A 182 11.23 -6.15 26.49
CA ARG A 182 11.47 -7.39 27.25
C ARG A 182 12.64 -7.24 28.22
N MET A 183 13.72 -6.59 27.80
CA MET A 183 14.94 -6.40 28.61
C MET A 183 14.81 -5.25 29.62
N PHE A 184 14.09 -4.19 29.25
CA PHE A 184 13.92 -2.93 30.00
C PHE A 184 12.43 -2.51 30.03
N PRO A 185 11.58 -3.19 30.82
CA PRO A 185 10.13 -2.96 30.78
C PRO A 185 9.71 -1.52 31.08
N GLU A 186 10.49 -0.81 31.89
CA GLU A 186 10.22 0.58 32.30
C GLU A 186 10.60 1.61 31.23
N SER A 187 11.39 1.21 30.23
CA SER A 187 11.88 2.13 29.19
C SER A 187 10.85 2.42 28.09
N ILE A 188 9.87 1.52 27.89
CA ILE A 188 8.83 1.62 26.84
C ILE A 188 7.44 1.47 27.48
N LEU A 189 6.73 2.59 27.58
CA LEU A 189 5.35 2.64 28.06
C LEU A 189 4.32 2.38 26.95
N GLU A 190 4.72 2.47 25.69
CA GLU A 190 3.85 2.32 24.54
C GLU A 190 3.37 0.88 24.35
N ASP A 191 2.13 0.74 23.87
CA ASP A 191 1.58 -0.55 23.47
C ASP A 191 2.09 -0.94 22.08
N LEU A 192 3.18 -1.70 22.04
CA LEU A 192 3.78 -2.20 20.81
C LEU A 192 2.86 -3.14 20.01
N ASN A 193 1.83 -3.73 20.64
CA ASN A 193 0.82 -4.50 19.90
C ASN A 193 -0.04 -3.60 19.02
N ALA A 194 -0.36 -2.39 19.48
CA ALA A 194 -1.06 -1.39 18.68
C ALA A 194 -0.20 -0.95 17.48
N SER A 195 1.12 -0.84 17.64
CA SER A 195 2.05 -0.56 16.54
C SER A 195 2.08 -1.70 15.51
N SER A 196 2.11 -2.97 15.95
CA SER A 196 2.01 -4.13 15.04
C SER A 196 0.70 -4.14 14.24
N LEU A 197 -0.43 -3.87 14.92
CA LEU A 197 -1.73 -3.75 14.27
C LEU A 197 -1.75 -2.60 13.25
N LYS A 198 -1.12 -1.47 13.59
CA LYS A 198 -1.00 -0.31 12.70
C LYS A 198 -0.21 -0.65 11.44
N ILE A 199 0.92 -1.37 11.53
CA ILE A 199 1.66 -1.84 10.35
C ILE A 199 0.73 -2.66 9.44
N LYS A 200 0.02 -3.63 10.02
CA LYS A 200 -0.90 -4.49 9.25
C LYS A 200 -1.99 -3.68 8.55
N GLN A 201 -2.63 -2.75 9.28
CA GLN A 201 -3.67 -1.88 8.74
C GLN A 201 -3.15 -0.97 7.62
N GLU A 202 -1.95 -0.41 7.76
CA GLU A 202 -1.33 0.40 6.69
C GLU A 202 -0.92 -0.46 5.50
N LYS A 203 -0.33 -1.65 5.70
CA LYS A 203 -0.01 -2.61 4.63
C LYS A 203 -1.27 -2.96 3.82
N ASP A 204 -2.39 -3.21 4.52
CA ASP A 204 -3.65 -3.60 3.91
C ASP A 204 -4.25 -2.54 2.99
N LYS A 205 -3.84 -1.27 3.08
CA LYS A 205 -4.29 -0.20 2.18
C LYS A 205 -3.69 -0.30 0.78
N TYR A 206 -2.61 -1.02 0.57
CA TYR A 206 -1.90 -1.04 -0.72
C TYR A 206 -2.26 -2.27 -1.57
N ILE A 207 -2.46 -2.05 -2.87
CA ILE A 207 -2.40 -3.07 -3.93
C ILE A 207 -0.93 -3.35 -4.26
N ASP A 208 -0.13 -2.29 -4.33
CA ASP A 208 1.30 -2.34 -4.62
C ASP A 208 2.01 -1.26 -3.81
N PHE A 209 3.14 -1.60 -3.21
CA PHE A 209 3.87 -0.69 -2.33
C PHE A 209 4.67 0.34 -3.13
N PRO A 210 4.90 1.55 -2.58
CA PRO A 210 5.87 2.45 -3.16
C PRO A 210 7.25 1.79 -3.16
N PHE A 211 8.04 2.08 -4.18
CA PHE A 211 9.40 1.57 -4.28
C PHE A 211 10.32 2.60 -4.93
N LYS A 212 11.60 2.47 -4.64
CA LYS A 212 12.62 3.38 -5.16
C LYS A 212 13.10 2.91 -6.53
N ILE A 213 13.29 3.87 -7.42
CA ILE A 213 13.98 3.68 -8.69
C ILE A 213 15.20 4.58 -8.77
N ASN A 214 16.20 4.10 -9.49
CA ASN A 214 17.30 4.88 -10.03
C ASN A 214 16.77 5.65 -11.25
N GLU A 215 16.45 6.93 -11.07
CA GLU A 215 15.85 7.74 -12.12
C GLU A 215 16.83 7.99 -13.28
N ARG A 216 16.33 7.77 -14.49
CA ARG A 216 17.00 8.03 -15.78
C ARG A 216 16.26 9.09 -16.58
N ASN A 217 14.93 9.06 -16.56
CA ASN A 217 14.04 10.00 -17.24
C ASN A 217 14.39 10.24 -18.73
N ILE A 218 14.50 9.15 -19.49
CA ILE A 218 14.91 9.16 -20.90
C ILE A 218 13.69 9.04 -21.79
N VAL A 219 13.50 9.99 -22.71
CA VAL A 219 12.46 9.90 -23.74
C VAL A 219 12.89 8.92 -24.83
N LEU A 220 12.13 7.86 -25.01
CA LEU A 220 12.39 6.82 -26.01
C LEU A 220 11.53 6.97 -27.27
N TYR A 221 10.39 7.63 -27.13
CA TYR A 221 9.46 7.89 -28.24
C TYR A 221 8.68 9.17 -27.97
N GLU A 222 8.50 10.00 -28.99
CA GLU A 222 7.67 11.20 -28.92
C GLU A 222 7.06 11.49 -30.29
N ASN A 223 5.74 11.69 -30.32
CA ASN A 223 5.00 12.08 -31.51
C ASN A 223 3.76 12.92 -31.13
N LYS A 224 2.88 13.17 -32.10
CA LYS A 224 1.61 13.90 -31.87
C LYS A 224 0.64 13.21 -30.89
N LEU A 225 0.77 11.90 -30.70
CA LEU A 225 -0.10 11.07 -29.86
C LEU A 225 0.41 11.06 -28.41
N GLY A 226 1.70 11.32 -28.18
CA GLY A 226 2.25 11.42 -26.85
C GLY A 226 3.71 11.00 -26.78
N LYS A 227 4.11 10.55 -25.59
CA LYS A 227 5.50 10.29 -25.25
C LYS A 227 5.65 9.01 -24.45
N ILE A 228 6.71 8.25 -24.72
CA ILE A 228 7.10 7.11 -23.90
C ILE A 228 8.48 7.38 -23.30
N THR A 229 8.54 7.35 -21.97
CA THR A 229 9.73 7.69 -21.19
C THR A 229 10.17 6.49 -20.37
N TYR A 230 11.44 6.10 -20.47
CA TYR A 230 12.06 5.21 -19.51
C TYR A 230 12.39 5.99 -18.24
N LEU A 231 11.63 5.73 -17.18
CA LEU A 231 11.80 6.41 -15.90
C LEU A 231 13.05 5.92 -15.18
N GLY A 232 13.36 4.63 -15.28
CA GLY A 232 14.52 4.03 -14.63
C GLY A 232 14.27 2.60 -14.15
N GLU A 233 15.14 2.13 -13.27
CA GLU A 233 15.13 0.77 -12.73
C GLU A 233 15.14 0.75 -11.21
N GLY A 234 14.44 -0.21 -10.60
CA GLY A 234 14.40 -0.38 -9.16
C GLY A 234 14.01 -1.80 -8.73
N ILE A 235 14.06 -2.07 -7.43
CA ILE A 235 13.64 -3.37 -6.89
C ILE A 235 12.17 -3.29 -6.51
N ARG A 236 11.36 -4.10 -7.17
CA ARG A 236 9.93 -4.25 -6.90
C ARG A 236 9.63 -5.74 -6.73
N LYS A 237 8.96 -6.11 -5.63
CA LYS A 237 8.63 -7.52 -5.32
C LYS A 237 9.84 -8.46 -5.40
N ASN A 238 10.99 -8.01 -4.91
CA ASN A 238 12.29 -8.72 -4.93
C ASN A 238 12.86 -8.99 -6.33
N GLU A 239 12.40 -8.28 -7.36
CA GLU A 239 12.91 -8.40 -8.72
C GLU A 239 13.36 -7.03 -9.25
N LEU A 240 14.49 -7.02 -9.97
CA LEU A 240 14.89 -5.83 -10.73
C LEU A 240 13.82 -5.55 -11.79
N THR A 241 13.27 -4.34 -11.76
CA THR A 241 12.13 -3.92 -12.57
C THR A 241 12.47 -2.64 -13.30
N ALA A 242 12.31 -2.64 -14.63
CA ALA A 242 12.35 -1.44 -15.46
C ALA A 242 10.99 -0.76 -15.48
N VAL A 243 10.97 0.57 -15.40
CA VAL A 243 9.76 1.38 -15.26
C VAL A 243 9.64 2.36 -16.42
N PHE A 244 8.49 2.36 -17.08
CA PHE A 244 8.18 3.23 -18.22
C PHE A 244 6.94 4.07 -17.93
N ARG A 245 6.90 5.26 -18.50
CA ARG A 245 5.76 6.18 -18.44
C ARG A 245 5.26 6.49 -19.84
N TYR A 246 3.96 6.34 -20.04
CA TYR A 246 3.25 6.65 -21.28
C TYR A 246 2.38 7.88 -21.02
N ASP A 247 2.60 8.93 -21.80
CA ASP A 247 1.91 10.21 -21.72
C ASP A 247 1.04 10.45 -22.95
N GLY A 248 0.08 11.38 -22.86
CA GLY A 248 -0.82 11.72 -23.96
C GLY A 248 -1.82 10.60 -24.24
N ASP A 249 -2.20 10.45 -25.51
CA ASP A 249 -3.12 9.42 -25.98
C ASP A 249 -2.48 8.01 -25.92
N LEU A 250 -1.13 7.92 -25.95
CA LEU A 250 -0.41 6.65 -25.80
C LEU A 250 -0.67 5.93 -24.46
N LYS A 251 -1.07 6.67 -23.42
CA LYS A 251 -1.33 6.07 -22.10
C LYS A 251 -2.51 5.10 -22.12
N TYR A 252 -3.49 5.33 -23.00
CA TYR A 252 -4.75 4.59 -23.03
C TYR A 252 -4.64 3.22 -23.70
N ILE A 253 -3.58 3.03 -24.47
CA ILE A 253 -3.28 1.80 -25.21
C ILE A 253 -1.95 1.18 -24.77
N ALA A 254 -1.43 1.57 -23.61
CA ALA A 254 -0.12 1.11 -23.14
C ALA A 254 -0.05 -0.43 -23.06
N ASP A 255 -1.17 -1.09 -22.77
CA ASP A 255 -1.32 -2.54 -22.72
C ASP A 255 -1.54 -3.22 -24.08
N GLU A 256 -1.66 -2.44 -25.15
CA GLU A 256 -1.79 -2.92 -26.54
C GLU A 256 -0.53 -2.66 -27.37
N ILE A 257 0.39 -1.80 -26.90
CA ILE A 257 1.66 -1.53 -27.56
C ILE A 257 2.58 -2.75 -27.48
N SER A 258 2.97 -3.25 -28.66
CA SER A 258 3.89 -4.37 -28.87
C SER A 258 5.35 -4.01 -28.55
N LEU A 259 5.58 -3.59 -27.31
CA LEU A 259 6.89 -3.23 -26.81
C LEU A 259 7.81 -4.45 -26.79
N ASN A 260 8.89 -4.38 -27.58
CA ASN A 260 9.99 -5.31 -27.47
C ASN A 260 11.19 -4.55 -26.92
N ILE A 261 11.69 -5.02 -25.79
CA ILE A 261 12.84 -4.43 -25.10
C ILE A 261 13.87 -5.52 -24.86
N ARG A 262 15.13 -5.18 -25.15
CA ARG A 262 16.30 -5.92 -24.70
C ARG A 262 17.14 -5.02 -23.80
N THR A 263 17.22 -5.40 -22.53
CA THR A 263 18.08 -4.76 -21.53
C THR A 263 19.45 -5.44 -21.54
N ILE A 264 20.53 -4.66 -21.53
CA ILE A 264 21.91 -5.14 -21.39
C ILE A 264 22.44 -4.69 -20.03
N PHE A 265 23.05 -5.62 -19.29
CA PHE A 265 23.56 -5.40 -17.95
C PHE A 265 25.08 -5.20 -17.92
N ASP A 266 25.57 -4.66 -16.81
CA ASP A 266 26.99 -4.39 -16.55
C ASP A 266 27.92 -5.62 -16.63
N ASN A 267 27.37 -6.83 -16.51
CA ASN A 267 28.10 -8.10 -16.67
C ASN A 267 28.09 -8.64 -18.10
N GLY A 268 27.50 -7.93 -19.05
CA GLY A 268 27.35 -8.36 -20.44
C GLY A 268 26.18 -9.32 -20.70
N ASN A 269 25.44 -9.74 -19.66
CA ASN A 269 24.20 -10.48 -19.86
C ASN A 269 23.12 -9.56 -20.43
N ASN A 270 22.09 -10.16 -21.01
CA ASN A 270 20.91 -9.45 -21.47
C ASN A 270 19.63 -10.13 -21.02
N PHE A 271 18.54 -9.36 -21.04
CA PHE A 271 17.19 -9.86 -20.87
C PHE A 271 16.30 -9.23 -21.92
N GLU A 272 15.62 -10.08 -22.68
CA GLU A 272 14.71 -9.69 -23.76
C GLU A 272 13.28 -10.07 -23.38
N ILE A 273 12.36 -9.13 -23.60
CA ILE A 273 10.92 -9.38 -23.51
C ILE A 273 10.40 -9.63 -24.90
N ASP A 274 9.98 -10.87 -25.11
CA ASP A 274 9.32 -11.39 -26.31
C ASP A 274 7.82 -11.67 -26.10
N ASN A 275 7.32 -11.51 -24.86
CA ASN A 275 5.96 -11.88 -24.48
C ASN A 275 5.29 -10.86 -23.54
N TRP A 276 4.11 -10.37 -23.95
CA TRP A 276 3.30 -9.37 -23.23
C TRP A 276 2.80 -9.79 -21.85
N SER A 277 2.75 -11.10 -21.58
CA SER A 277 2.22 -11.64 -20.31
C SER A 277 3.03 -11.29 -19.05
N ARG A 278 4.18 -10.62 -19.20
CA ARG A 278 5.07 -10.27 -18.09
C ARG A 278 5.02 -8.80 -17.67
N MET A 279 4.23 -7.97 -18.34
CA MET A 279 4.13 -6.54 -18.03
C MET A 279 2.99 -6.26 -17.05
N ASP A 280 3.27 -5.46 -16.02
CA ASP A 280 2.26 -4.91 -15.13
C ASP A 280 1.96 -3.46 -15.54
N TYR A 281 0.67 -3.08 -15.53
CA TYR A 281 0.22 -1.75 -15.93
C TYR A 281 -0.46 -1.04 -14.77
N ARG A 282 -0.16 0.24 -14.60
CA ARG A 282 -0.89 1.16 -13.71
C ARG A 282 -1.36 2.37 -14.51
N PHE A 283 -2.65 2.38 -14.81
CA PHE A 283 -3.31 3.53 -15.42
C PHE A 283 -3.57 4.60 -14.37
N LEU A 284 -3.15 5.83 -14.65
CA LEU A 284 -3.42 7.02 -13.85
C LEU A 284 -4.17 8.05 -14.73
N PRO A 285 -4.86 9.03 -14.11
CA PRO A 285 -5.61 10.04 -14.86
C PRO A 285 -4.78 10.75 -15.94
N GLU A 286 -3.51 11.04 -15.68
CA GLU A 286 -2.65 11.81 -16.59
C GLU A 286 -1.71 10.96 -17.45
N TYR A 287 -1.29 9.78 -16.98
CA TYR A 287 -0.29 8.92 -17.65
C TYR A 287 -0.48 7.45 -17.26
N THR A 288 0.21 6.53 -17.93
CA THR A 288 0.24 5.11 -17.54
C THR A 288 1.67 4.71 -17.21
N ILE A 289 1.85 4.00 -16.09
CA ILE A 289 3.14 3.39 -15.73
C ILE A 289 3.12 1.92 -16.17
N VAL A 290 4.20 1.48 -16.80
CA VAL A 290 4.43 0.08 -17.16
C VAL A 290 5.65 -0.43 -16.41
N TYR A 291 5.48 -1.56 -15.75
CA TYR A 291 6.54 -2.24 -15.00
C TYR A 291 6.94 -3.53 -15.71
N ILE A 292 8.24 -3.70 -15.89
CA ILE A 292 8.84 -4.82 -16.60
C ILE A 292 9.83 -5.54 -15.68
N PRO A 293 9.48 -6.71 -15.12
CA PRO A 293 10.39 -7.51 -14.30
C PRO A 293 11.45 -8.16 -15.18
N LEU A 294 12.73 -7.97 -14.82
CA LEU A 294 13.88 -8.34 -15.65
C LEU A 294 14.51 -9.69 -15.33
N LYS A 295 13.94 -10.48 -14.39
CA LYS A 295 14.46 -11.80 -13.94
C LYS A 295 15.98 -11.87 -13.83
N GLN A 296 16.58 -10.83 -13.24
CA GLN A 296 18.01 -10.73 -12.99
C GLN A 296 18.27 -10.46 -11.51
N ASP A 297 19.51 -10.71 -11.11
CA ASP A 297 19.99 -10.33 -9.78
C ASP A 297 19.75 -8.83 -9.53
N SER A 298 19.14 -8.53 -8.39
CA SER A 298 18.80 -7.17 -7.92
C SER A 298 20.00 -6.21 -7.85
N SER A 299 21.23 -6.72 -7.81
CA SER A 299 22.46 -5.90 -7.77
C SER A 299 22.90 -5.39 -9.14
N ARG A 300 22.30 -5.87 -10.24
CA ARG A 300 22.74 -5.54 -11.61
C ARG A 300 22.28 -4.15 -12.04
N LYS A 301 23.14 -3.48 -12.82
CA LYS A 301 22.83 -2.19 -13.45
C LYS A 301 22.54 -2.37 -14.93
N ILE A 302 21.55 -1.64 -15.43
CA ILE A 302 21.26 -1.56 -16.86
C ILE A 302 22.22 -0.55 -17.48
N VAL A 303 23.00 -0.99 -18.46
CA VAL A 303 24.00 -0.17 -19.17
C VAL A 303 23.57 0.19 -20.59
N ARG A 304 22.63 -0.57 -21.16
CA ARG A 304 22.04 -0.26 -22.46
C ARG A 304 20.60 -0.78 -22.53
N LEU A 305 19.75 -0.05 -23.22
CA LEU A 305 18.40 -0.45 -23.56
C LEU A 305 18.26 -0.45 -25.08
N ASP A 306 17.95 -1.60 -25.66
CA ASP A 306 17.55 -1.74 -27.05
C ASP A 306 16.02 -1.89 -27.11
N TYR A 307 15.33 -1.15 -27.97
CA TYR A 307 13.87 -1.11 -27.99
C TYR A 307 13.28 -0.95 -29.39
N LYS A 308 12.05 -1.45 -29.58
CA LYS A 308 11.16 -1.19 -30.71
C LYS A 308 9.70 -1.22 -30.24
N TRP A 309 8.86 -0.36 -30.80
CA TRP A 309 7.49 -0.15 -30.30
C TRP A 309 6.43 -0.95 -31.07
N GLY A 310 6.78 -1.51 -32.23
CA GLY A 310 5.87 -2.31 -33.05
C GLY A 310 4.82 -1.46 -33.75
N PHE A 311 5.08 -0.16 -33.94
CA PHE A 311 4.19 0.69 -34.73
C PHE A 311 4.32 0.39 -36.24
N GLU A 312 5.47 -0.14 -36.67
CA GLU A 312 5.73 -0.47 -38.07
C GLU A 312 6.22 -1.92 -38.24
N ASN A 313 5.77 -2.59 -39.31
CA ASN A 313 6.15 -3.99 -39.63
C ASN A 313 7.67 -4.20 -39.85
N LYS A 314 8.44 -3.12 -40.05
CA LYS A 314 9.90 -3.17 -40.30
C LYS A 314 10.67 -2.17 -39.44
N GLU A 315 10.27 -2.02 -38.19
CA GLU A 315 10.99 -1.16 -37.23
C GLU A 315 12.32 -1.82 -36.81
N GLU A 316 13.44 -1.12 -37.03
CA GLU A 316 14.74 -1.51 -36.49
C GLU A 316 14.82 -1.21 -34.99
N MET A 317 15.55 -2.02 -34.22
CA MET A 317 15.75 -1.70 -32.80
C MET A 317 16.63 -0.46 -32.64
N ALA A 318 16.10 0.53 -31.94
CA ALA A 318 16.88 1.67 -31.46
C ALA A 318 17.65 1.26 -30.19
N SER A 319 18.83 1.86 -29.98
CA SER A 319 19.67 1.58 -28.82
C SER A 319 19.99 2.86 -28.07
N ILE A 320 19.91 2.82 -26.74
CA ILE A 320 20.41 3.90 -25.89
C ILE A 320 21.33 3.36 -24.80
N ALA A 321 22.53 3.93 -24.72
CA ALA A 321 23.48 3.66 -23.65
C ALA A 321 23.10 4.48 -22.41
N MET A 322 23.24 3.87 -21.23
CA MET A 322 22.97 4.52 -19.96
C MET A 322 24.28 5.12 -19.44
N ASP A 323 24.28 6.42 -19.14
CA ASP A 323 25.42 7.04 -18.47
C ASP A 323 25.60 6.45 -17.06
N SER A 324 26.86 6.29 -16.65
CA SER A 324 27.26 5.74 -15.36
C SER A 324 27.18 6.75 -14.21
N ASN A 325 26.68 7.97 -14.45
CA ASN A 325 26.47 8.98 -13.42
C ASN A 325 25.49 8.48 -12.36
N ASN A 326 25.76 8.78 -11.07
CA ASN A 326 24.92 8.38 -9.94
C ASN A 326 23.46 8.82 -10.19
N PRO A 327 22.55 7.89 -10.51
CA PRO A 327 21.16 8.23 -10.78
C PRO A 327 20.52 8.75 -9.49
N LYS A 328 19.63 9.73 -9.63
CA LYS A 328 18.87 10.25 -8.49
C LYS A 328 17.87 9.17 -8.06
N GLU A 329 17.82 8.85 -6.77
CA GLU A 329 16.76 7.98 -6.25
C GLU A 329 15.44 8.75 -6.22
N VAL A 330 14.41 8.19 -6.86
CA VAL A 330 13.04 8.73 -6.85
C VAL A 330 12.07 7.62 -6.43
N ILE A 331 11.05 7.99 -5.66
CA ILE A 331 10.01 7.06 -5.23
C ILE A 331 8.91 7.04 -6.30
N VAL A 332 8.65 5.85 -6.84
CA VAL A 332 7.40 5.59 -7.57
C VAL A 332 6.32 5.36 -6.51
N PRO A 333 5.23 6.15 -6.49
CA PRO A 333 4.21 6.01 -5.46
C PRO A 333 3.53 4.64 -5.55
N GLY A 334 3.09 4.11 -4.41
CA GLY A 334 2.32 2.88 -4.35
C GLY A 334 0.92 3.04 -4.97
N ILE A 335 0.23 1.92 -5.13
CA ILE A 335 -1.18 1.87 -5.56
C ILE A 335 -2.02 1.61 -4.32
N ILE A 336 -2.86 2.55 -3.94
CA ILE A 336 -3.76 2.42 -2.79
C ILE A 336 -5.06 1.78 -3.26
N LYS A 337 -5.60 0.83 -2.49
CA LYS A 337 -6.90 0.20 -2.72
C LYS A 337 -8.03 1.22 -2.60
N LEU A 338 -9.08 1.05 -3.39
CA LEU A 338 -10.32 1.80 -3.22
C LEU A 338 -10.86 1.54 -1.80
N ASN A 339 -11.07 2.63 -1.06
CA ASN A 339 -11.53 2.54 0.31
C ASN A 339 -12.96 1.99 0.37
N PRO A 340 -13.26 1.11 1.34
CA PRO A 340 -14.63 0.75 1.63
C PRO A 340 -15.41 1.96 2.14
N LEU A 341 -16.47 2.35 1.43
CA LEU A 341 -17.33 3.48 1.78
C LEU A 341 -18.79 3.08 1.62
N THR A 342 -19.66 3.71 2.42
CA THR A 342 -21.11 3.69 2.22
C THR A 342 -21.56 5.11 1.94
N LEU A 343 -21.93 5.37 0.70
CA LEU A 343 -22.30 6.69 0.20
C LEU A 343 -23.82 6.77 0.09
N GLN A 344 -24.40 7.78 0.74
CA GLN A 344 -25.79 8.19 0.47
C GLN A 344 -25.73 9.16 -0.71
N THR A 345 -26.47 8.85 -1.77
CA THR A 345 -26.46 9.65 -2.99
C THR A 345 -27.88 9.92 -3.49
N LYS A 346 -28.01 10.73 -4.53
CA LYS A 346 -29.26 10.98 -5.24
C LYS A 346 -28.98 11.16 -6.72
N LEU A 347 -28.49 10.10 -7.35
CA LEU A 347 -28.32 10.08 -8.80
C LEU A 347 -29.67 9.76 -9.43
N LEU A 348 -30.09 10.59 -10.37
CA LEU A 348 -31.36 10.44 -11.06
C LEU A 348 -31.09 10.36 -12.56
N ALA A 349 -31.63 9.33 -13.20
CA ALA A 349 -31.58 9.18 -14.64
C ALA A 349 -32.96 8.78 -15.14
N SER A 350 -33.42 9.44 -16.19
CA SER A 350 -34.75 9.23 -16.74
C SER A 350 -34.71 9.24 -18.26
N ASP A 351 -35.50 8.38 -18.87
CA ASP A 351 -35.84 8.41 -20.28
C ASP A 351 -37.36 8.44 -20.45
N ASP A 352 -37.83 8.27 -21.68
CA ASP A 352 -39.25 8.32 -22.02
C ASP A 352 -40.08 7.18 -21.41
N GLU A 353 -39.45 6.12 -20.87
CA GLU A 353 -40.16 4.95 -20.33
C GLU A 353 -40.03 4.81 -18.81
N LYS A 354 -38.96 5.32 -18.21
CA LYS A 354 -38.63 5.06 -16.81
C LYS A 354 -37.78 6.14 -16.16
N THR A 355 -37.80 6.12 -14.83
CA THR A 355 -36.92 6.90 -13.96
C THR A 355 -36.21 5.94 -13.01
N ILE A 356 -34.89 6.10 -12.91
CA ILE A 356 -34.00 5.36 -12.02
C ILE A 356 -33.43 6.36 -11.00
N GLU A 357 -33.61 6.05 -9.73
CA GLU A 357 -33.00 6.78 -8.61
C GLU A 357 -32.03 5.86 -7.89
N ILE A 358 -30.74 6.22 -7.85
CA ILE A 358 -29.75 5.55 -7.00
C ILE A 358 -29.64 6.36 -5.73
N ASN A 359 -29.92 5.72 -4.60
CA ASN A 359 -29.88 6.35 -3.28
C ASN A 359 -28.69 5.90 -2.41
N LYS A 360 -28.08 4.76 -2.75
CA LYS A 360 -26.97 4.20 -1.98
C LYS A 360 -25.95 3.51 -2.87
N ILE A 361 -24.67 3.80 -2.63
CA ILE A 361 -23.53 3.14 -3.25
C ILE A 361 -22.61 2.65 -2.14
N GLU A 362 -22.36 1.35 -2.09
CA GLU A 362 -21.34 0.77 -1.22
C GLU A 362 -20.14 0.37 -2.07
N THR A 363 -18.96 0.85 -1.72
CA THR A 363 -17.72 0.51 -2.39
C THR A 363 -16.92 -0.45 -1.53
N SER A 364 -16.15 -1.32 -2.18
CA SER A 364 -15.08 -2.08 -1.57
C SER A 364 -13.86 -2.08 -2.49
N SER A 365 -12.77 -2.71 -2.07
CA SER A 365 -11.59 -2.85 -2.92
C SER A 365 -11.85 -3.66 -4.18
N GLN A 366 -12.93 -4.45 -4.28
CA GLN A 366 -13.18 -5.34 -5.43
C GLN A 366 -14.64 -5.36 -5.90
N SER A 367 -15.51 -4.55 -5.31
CA SER A 367 -16.92 -4.59 -5.65
C SER A 367 -17.64 -3.28 -5.39
N PHE A 368 -18.79 -3.14 -6.05
CA PHE A 368 -19.77 -2.09 -5.79
C PHE A 368 -21.12 -2.73 -5.54
N THR A 369 -21.83 -2.26 -4.52
CA THR A 369 -23.27 -2.53 -4.35
C THR A 369 -24.05 -1.27 -4.64
N ILE A 370 -24.88 -1.29 -5.67
CA ILE A 370 -25.72 -0.17 -6.09
C ILE A 370 -27.16 -0.48 -5.66
N SER A 371 -27.76 0.42 -4.90
CA SER A 371 -29.16 0.28 -4.47
C SER A 371 -29.95 1.53 -4.80
N GLY A 372 -31.24 1.34 -5.09
CA GLY A 372 -32.09 2.41 -5.59
C GLY A 372 -33.50 1.95 -5.90
N LYS A 373 -34.21 2.79 -6.66
CA LYS A 373 -35.58 2.58 -7.12
C LYS A 373 -35.66 2.76 -8.63
N VAL A 374 -36.50 1.96 -9.26
CA VAL A 374 -36.91 2.15 -10.66
C VAL A 374 -38.43 2.32 -10.70
N THR A 375 -38.90 3.31 -11.46
CA THR A 375 -40.32 3.56 -11.70
C THR A 375 -40.53 3.67 -13.20
N THR A 376 -41.52 2.96 -13.74
CA THR A 376 -41.83 2.96 -15.18
C THR A 376 -43.15 3.66 -15.44
N ASN A 377 -43.37 4.18 -16.64
CA ASN A 377 -44.65 4.76 -17.03
C ASN A 377 -45.62 3.75 -17.68
N LYS A 378 -45.14 2.54 -17.98
CA LYS A 378 -45.89 1.41 -18.52
C LYS A 378 -45.44 0.11 -17.87
N ASP A 379 -46.28 -0.92 -17.96
CA ASP A 379 -45.93 -2.27 -17.50
C ASP A 379 -44.86 -2.85 -18.43
N ILE A 380 -43.71 -3.23 -17.87
CA ILE A 380 -42.58 -3.79 -18.64
C ILE A 380 -41.95 -4.97 -17.90
N ILE A 381 -41.43 -5.91 -18.69
CA ILE A 381 -40.52 -6.94 -18.21
C ILE A 381 -39.12 -6.54 -18.69
N LEU A 382 -38.27 -6.18 -17.75
CA LEU A 382 -36.85 -5.96 -18.03
C LEU A 382 -36.14 -7.31 -17.98
N ASP A 383 -35.78 -7.85 -19.14
CA ASP A 383 -34.94 -9.04 -19.28
C ASP A 383 -33.66 -8.63 -20.02
N ASP A 384 -32.68 -8.14 -19.25
CA ASP A 384 -31.50 -7.52 -19.82
C ASP A 384 -30.25 -7.77 -18.96
N ARG A 385 -29.11 -7.34 -19.49
CA ARG A 385 -27.84 -7.29 -18.79
C ARG A 385 -27.62 -5.88 -18.26
N ILE A 386 -27.28 -5.81 -16.99
CA ILE A 386 -26.77 -4.61 -16.37
C ILE A 386 -25.24 -4.70 -16.34
N TYR A 387 -24.58 -3.58 -16.59
CA TYR A 387 -23.12 -3.53 -16.76
C TYR A 387 -22.52 -2.46 -15.89
N MET A 388 -21.33 -2.75 -15.35
CA MET A 388 -20.48 -1.76 -14.72
C MET A 388 -19.11 -1.80 -15.39
N HIS A 389 -18.63 -0.64 -15.79
CA HIS A 389 -17.34 -0.45 -16.44
C HIS A 389 -16.52 0.60 -15.69
N ILE A 390 -15.23 0.29 -15.49
CA ILE A 390 -14.25 1.17 -14.89
C ILE A 390 -13.21 1.53 -15.97
N PRO A 391 -13.35 2.70 -16.63
CA PRO A 391 -12.50 3.08 -17.74
C PRO A 391 -11.01 3.07 -17.40
N LEU A 392 -10.65 3.49 -16.18
CA LEU A 392 -9.26 3.57 -15.75
C LEU A 392 -8.54 2.21 -15.85
N HIS A 393 -9.22 1.11 -15.49
CA HIS A 393 -8.62 -0.22 -15.48
C HIS A 393 -9.01 -1.06 -16.70
N SER A 394 -9.82 -0.51 -17.61
CA SER A 394 -10.49 -1.26 -18.67
C SER A 394 -11.23 -2.51 -18.16
N GLU A 395 -11.67 -2.50 -16.90
CA GLU A 395 -12.33 -3.63 -16.24
C GLU A 395 -13.85 -3.47 -16.36
N SER A 396 -14.54 -4.57 -16.66
CA SER A 396 -15.99 -4.59 -16.81
C SER A 396 -16.59 -5.82 -16.16
N THR A 397 -17.78 -5.69 -15.61
CA THR A 397 -18.55 -6.79 -15.06
C THR A 397 -20.02 -6.62 -15.41
N TYR A 398 -20.75 -7.72 -15.53
CA TYR A 398 -22.15 -7.70 -15.92
C TYR A 398 -22.97 -8.70 -15.13
N LYS A 399 -24.26 -8.45 -15.05
CA LYS A 399 -25.24 -9.35 -14.44
C LYS A 399 -26.48 -9.42 -15.30
N LYS A 400 -27.04 -10.61 -15.46
CA LYS A 400 -28.38 -10.77 -16.04
C LYS A 400 -29.43 -10.51 -14.96
N VAL A 401 -30.43 -9.72 -15.30
CA VAL A 401 -31.55 -9.42 -14.41
C VAL A 401 -32.86 -9.64 -15.16
N LYS A 402 -33.86 -10.14 -14.43
CA LYS A 402 -35.22 -10.26 -14.91
C LYS A 402 -36.15 -9.63 -13.88
N GLU A 403 -36.71 -8.48 -14.22
CA GLU A 403 -37.55 -7.69 -13.33
C GLU A 403 -38.88 -7.37 -13.99
N GLU A 404 -39.98 -7.71 -13.32
CA GLU A 404 -41.30 -7.21 -13.68
C GLU A 404 -41.53 -5.87 -12.98
N LEU A 405 -41.91 -4.85 -13.76
CA LEU A 405 -42.17 -3.48 -13.33
C LEU A 405 -43.57 -3.07 -13.77
N PHE A 406 -44.30 -2.43 -12.87
CA PHE A 406 -45.67 -1.99 -13.08
C PHE A 406 -45.72 -0.46 -13.16
N ALA A 407 -46.55 0.05 -14.06
CA ALA A 407 -46.68 1.47 -14.33
C ALA A 407 -46.96 2.28 -13.05
N GLY A 408 -46.12 3.28 -12.79
CA GLY A 408 -46.24 4.19 -11.66
C GLY A 408 -45.89 3.61 -10.28
N ILE A 409 -45.51 2.33 -10.18
CA ILE A 409 -45.15 1.67 -8.92
C ILE A 409 -43.61 1.60 -8.80
N PRO A 410 -42.98 2.34 -7.87
CA PRO A 410 -41.55 2.24 -7.65
C PRO A 410 -41.16 0.86 -7.12
N LYS A 411 -40.16 0.23 -7.73
CA LYS A 411 -39.57 -1.03 -7.27
C LYS A 411 -38.14 -0.80 -6.79
N ASP A 412 -37.85 -1.26 -5.58
CA ASP A 412 -36.50 -1.23 -5.02
C ASP A 412 -35.60 -2.27 -5.72
N PHE A 413 -34.33 -1.95 -5.92
CA PHE A 413 -33.31 -2.87 -6.40
C PHE A 413 -32.03 -2.76 -5.57
N SER A 414 -31.25 -3.84 -5.54
CA SER A 414 -29.89 -3.87 -4.99
C SER A 414 -29.04 -4.87 -5.76
N TYR A 415 -28.00 -4.38 -6.43
CA TYR A 415 -27.13 -5.20 -7.26
C TYR A 415 -25.67 -5.04 -6.86
N ASN A 416 -25.01 -6.17 -6.62
CA ASN A 416 -23.58 -6.24 -6.41
C ASN A 416 -22.85 -6.56 -7.71
N PHE A 417 -21.78 -5.80 -7.98
CA PHE A 417 -20.87 -5.93 -9.11
C PHE A 417 -19.49 -6.23 -8.55
N SER A 418 -18.95 -7.41 -8.83
CA SER A 418 -17.63 -7.85 -8.36
C SER A 418 -16.62 -7.89 -9.50
N PHE A 419 -15.37 -7.54 -9.19
CA PHE A 419 -14.23 -7.50 -10.08
C PHE A 419 -13.15 -8.50 -9.66
N ASN A 420 -12.42 -9.05 -10.62
CA ASN A 420 -11.39 -10.05 -10.35
C ASN A 420 -10.11 -9.46 -9.72
N LYS A 421 -9.89 -8.16 -9.90
CA LYS A 421 -8.70 -7.44 -9.41
C LYS A 421 -9.11 -6.36 -8.42
N PRO A 422 -8.27 -6.07 -7.41
CA PRO A 422 -8.50 -4.93 -6.55
C PRO A 422 -8.45 -3.63 -7.36
N LEU A 423 -9.40 -2.76 -7.08
CA LEU A 423 -9.59 -1.44 -7.68
C LEU A 423 -8.76 -0.43 -6.90
N SER A 424 -8.10 0.49 -7.62
CA SER A 424 -7.34 1.55 -7.00
C SER A 424 -8.23 2.69 -6.50
N ASN A 425 -7.72 3.43 -5.52
CA ASN A 425 -8.29 4.72 -5.10
C ASN A 425 -8.06 5.83 -6.14
N ASP A 426 -7.45 5.54 -7.29
CA ASP A 426 -7.28 6.48 -8.40
C ASP A 426 -8.51 6.50 -9.34
N VAL A 427 -9.49 5.59 -9.12
CA VAL A 427 -10.73 5.56 -9.91
C VAL A 427 -11.60 6.78 -9.57
N GLU A 428 -11.90 7.58 -10.60
CA GLU A 428 -12.73 8.79 -10.48
C GLU A 428 -14.03 8.73 -11.30
N LEU A 429 -14.15 7.72 -12.17
CA LEU A 429 -15.30 7.52 -13.04
C LEU A 429 -15.67 6.03 -13.06
N VAL A 430 -16.92 5.75 -12.69
CA VAL A 430 -17.57 4.46 -12.90
C VAL A 430 -18.75 4.69 -13.83
N LYS A 431 -18.85 3.86 -14.87
CA LYS A 431 -19.97 3.84 -15.81
C LYS A 431 -20.88 2.68 -15.48
N LEU A 432 -22.11 2.97 -15.11
CA LEU A 432 -23.14 2.00 -14.80
C LEU A 432 -24.21 2.04 -15.88
N TYR A 433 -24.38 0.95 -16.60
CA TYR A 433 -25.49 0.74 -17.51
C TYR A 433 -26.56 -0.09 -16.80
N LEU A 434 -27.64 0.56 -16.40
CA LEU A 434 -28.72 -0.06 -15.65
C LEU A 434 -30.03 0.12 -16.43
N PHE A 435 -30.69 -0.99 -16.77
CA PHE A 435 -31.99 -1.00 -17.45
C PHE A 435 -32.04 -0.21 -18.77
N ASN A 436 -30.98 -0.22 -19.58
CA ASN A 436 -30.83 0.61 -20.78
C ASN A 436 -30.60 2.11 -20.53
N THR A 437 -30.05 2.46 -19.36
CA THR A 437 -29.72 3.82 -19.00
C THR A 437 -28.28 3.89 -18.46
N LEU A 438 -27.45 4.72 -19.08
CA LEU A 438 -26.12 5.08 -18.61
C LEU A 438 -26.15 6.10 -17.46
N ILE A 439 -25.54 5.72 -16.34
CA ILE A 439 -25.34 6.53 -15.15
C ILE A 439 -23.85 6.54 -14.85
N ASN A 440 -23.25 7.72 -14.80
CA ASN A 440 -21.84 7.85 -14.48
C ASN A 440 -21.69 8.51 -13.11
N PHE A 441 -20.81 7.98 -12.27
CA PHE A 441 -20.59 8.52 -10.94
C PHE A 441 -19.13 8.42 -10.51
N ASN A 442 -18.75 9.30 -9.58
CA ASN A 442 -17.46 9.22 -8.92
C ASN A 442 -17.59 8.27 -7.72
N PRO A 443 -16.78 7.20 -7.62
CA PRO A 443 -16.92 6.20 -6.56
C PRO A 443 -16.52 6.72 -5.17
N LYS A 444 -15.89 7.89 -5.06
CA LYS A 444 -15.47 8.50 -3.79
C LYS A 444 -16.53 9.44 -3.23
N THR A 445 -17.24 10.17 -4.09
CA THR A 445 -18.25 11.16 -3.68
C THR A 445 -19.67 10.65 -3.86
N GLY A 446 -19.88 9.69 -4.76
CA GLY A 446 -21.20 9.20 -5.15
C GLY A 446 -21.96 10.18 -6.05
N GLU A 447 -21.34 11.28 -6.43
CA GLU A 447 -21.91 12.32 -7.29
C GLU A 447 -21.78 11.95 -8.77
N GLU A 448 -22.60 12.59 -9.59
CA GLU A 448 -22.57 12.42 -11.03
C GLU A 448 -21.22 12.87 -11.60
N ALA A 449 -20.60 12.02 -12.41
CA ALA A 449 -19.31 12.27 -13.02
C ALA A 449 -19.42 12.24 -14.55
N THR A 450 -19.11 13.37 -15.20
CA THR A 450 -18.98 13.39 -16.66
C THR A 450 -17.64 14.04 -16.99
N PRO A 451 -16.72 13.32 -17.65
CA PRO A 451 -15.44 13.89 -18.04
C PRO A 451 -15.64 15.04 -19.05
N ALA A 452 -14.75 16.04 -19.03
CA ALA A 452 -14.81 17.14 -19.99
C ALA A 452 -14.61 16.67 -21.44
N LYS A 453 -13.82 15.61 -21.61
CA LYS A 453 -13.51 14.94 -22.88
C LYS A 453 -13.41 13.43 -22.62
N GLU A 454 -14.05 12.62 -23.44
CA GLU A 454 -14.03 11.16 -23.36
C GLU A 454 -13.78 10.56 -24.74
N GLU A 455 -12.95 9.52 -24.83
CA GLU A 455 -12.78 8.76 -26.07
C GLU A 455 -13.99 7.88 -26.35
N LEU A 456 -14.45 7.89 -27.59
CA LEU A 456 -15.59 7.10 -28.05
C LEU A 456 -15.43 5.60 -27.75
N ILE A 457 -14.23 5.06 -27.98
CA ILE A 457 -13.90 3.64 -27.77
C ILE A 457 -13.88 3.24 -26.28
N LYS A 458 -13.86 4.21 -25.36
CA LYS A 458 -13.97 3.94 -23.91
C LYS A 458 -15.42 4.08 -23.43
N SER A 459 -16.35 4.51 -24.28
CA SER A 459 -17.78 4.51 -23.99
C SER A 459 -18.34 3.08 -24.06
N ILE A 460 -19.51 2.85 -23.45
CA ILE A 460 -20.19 1.56 -23.59
C ILE A 460 -20.81 1.52 -24.99
N VAL A 461 -20.24 0.69 -25.86
CA VAL A 461 -20.69 0.50 -27.25
C VAL A 461 -21.46 -0.81 -27.36
N PHE A 462 -22.64 -0.75 -27.97
CA PHE A 462 -23.38 -1.94 -28.40
C PHE A 462 -23.28 -2.07 -29.92
N SER A 463 -22.67 -3.14 -30.39
CA SER A 463 -22.47 -3.38 -31.81
C SER A 463 -23.31 -4.54 -32.34
N GLU A 464 -23.80 -4.37 -33.57
CA GLU A 464 -24.28 -5.47 -34.41
C GLU A 464 -23.26 -5.67 -35.54
N GLY A 465 -22.78 -6.90 -35.73
CA GLY A 465 -21.70 -7.22 -36.67
C GLY A 465 -20.33 -7.37 -36.01
N GLU A 466 -19.27 -7.35 -36.81
CA GLU A 466 -17.90 -7.39 -36.29
C GLU A 466 -17.50 -6.00 -35.78
N TYR A 467 -16.99 -5.93 -34.56
CA TYR A 467 -16.49 -4.72 -33.94
C TYR A 467 -15.20 -5.03 -33.17
N THR A 468 -14.14 -4.31 -33.47
CA THR A 468 -12.82 -4.47 -32.84
C THR A 468 -12.17 -3.12 -32.63
N GLU A 469 -11.67 -2.86 -31.43
CA GLU A 469 -11.06 -1.59 -31.04
C GLU A 469 -9.53 -1.62 -31.21
N SER A 470 -8.98 -0.47 -31.58
CA SER A 470 -7.58 -0.02 -31.55
C SER A 470 -6.52 -0.91 -32.23
N TYR A 471 -6.44 -2.18 -31.86
CA TYR A 471 -5.37 -3.09 -32.23
C TYR A 471 -5.90 -4.46 -32.71
N ASN A 472 -5.44 -4.88 -33.89
CA ASN A 472 -5.74 -6.20 -34.39
C ASN A 472 -4.82 -7.24 -33.74
N LYS A 473 -5.27 -7.82 -32.62
CA LYS A 473 -4.52 -8.85 -31.86
C LYS A 473 -4.05 -10.02 -32.73
N ASN A 474 -4.83 -10.40 -33.75
CA ASN A 474 -4.50 -11.54 -34.62
C ASN A 474 -3.35 -11.23 -35.58
N LYS A 475 -3.29 -9.98 -36.07
CA LYS A 475 -2.29 -9.54 -37.05
C LYS A 475 -1.12 -8.79 -36.42
N GLN A 476 -1.23 -8.49 -35.13
CA GLN A 476 -0.28 -7.70 -34.36
C GLN A 476 0.00 -6.32 -34.97
N GLU A 477 -1.04 -5.68 -35.52
CA GLU A 477 -0.93 -4.39 -36.20
C GLU A 477 -2.04 -3.42 -35.75
N TYR A 478 -1.70 -2.13 -35.74
CA TYR A 478 -2.68 -1.06 -35.57
C TYR A 478 -3.44 -0.82 -36.87
N TYR A 479 -4.68 -0.32 -36.73
CA TYR A 479 -5.46 0.07 -37.90
C TYR A 479 -4.83 1.27 -38.61
N GLN A 480 -4.86 1.20 -39.94
CA GLN A 480 -4.39 2.27 -40.80
C GLN A 480 -5.55 2.82 -41.62
N ASN A 481 -5.61 4.14 -41.75
CA ASN A 481 -6.52 4.78 -42.69
C ASN A 481 -6.09 4.48 -44.15
N SER A 482 -6.90 4.87 -45.12
CA SER A 482 -6.59 4.66 -46.56
C SER A 482 -5.27 5.30 -47.02
N ASN A 483 -4.75 6.30 -46.31
CA ASN A 483 -3.47 6.95 -46.61
C ASN A 483 -2.27 6.20 -46.00
N GLY A 484 -2.52 5.26 -45.09
CA GLY A 484 -1.49 4.50 -44.39
C GLY A 484 -1.11 5.05 -43.02
N ASP A 485 -1.79 6.08 -42.52
CA ASP A 485 -1.52 6.62 -41.18
C ASP A 485 -2.08 5.67 -40.11
N ILE A 486 -1.28 5.40 -39.09
CA ILE A 486 -1.68 4.62 -37.91
C ILE A 486 -2.65 5.44 -37.06
N ILE A 487 -3.79 4.85 -36.71
CA ILE A 487 -4.78 5.48 -35.84
C ILE A 487 -4.99 4.65 -34.56
N ILE A 488 -4.64 5.24 -33.42
CA ILE A 488 -4.67 4.60 -32.09
C ILE A 488 -6.08 4.59 -31.48
N ASN A 489 -6.73 5.75 -31.42
CA ASN A 489 -8.13 5.86 -31.01
C ASN A 489 -9.00 5.49 -32.22
N SER A 490 -9.17 4.19 -32.44
CA SER A 490 -9.96 3.70 -33.56
C SER A 490 -10.81 2.49 -33.19
N ALA A 491 -11.90 2.33 -33.93
CA ALA A 491 -12.68 1.11 -33.94
C ALA A 491 -12.92 0.71 -35.39
N LEU A 492 -12.87 -0.60 -35.62
CA LEU A 492 -13.15 -1.19 -36.91
C LEU A 492 -14.48 -1.92 -36.84
N MET A 493 -15.34 -1.62 -37.82
CA MET A 493 -16.68 -2.18 -37.95
C MET A 493 -16.85 -2.81 -39.34
N SER A 494 -17.41 -4.01 -39.42
CA SER A 494 -17.75 -4.64 -40.70
C SER A 494 -18.92 -5.61 -40.61
N GLY A 495 -19.60 -5.82 -41.73
CA GLY A 495 -20.61 -6.85 -41.89
C GLY A 495 -20.02 -8.25 -41.63
N ASN A 496 -20.87 -9.15 -41.14
CA ASN A 496 -20.46 -10.49 -40.71
C ASN A 496 -20.21 -11.39 -41.94
N ALA A 497 -19.00 -11.97 -42.07
CA ALA A 497 -18.62 -12.79 -43.24
C ALA A 497 -19.01 -14.29 -43.12
N GLY A 498 -19.79 -14.66 -42.09
CA GLY A 498 -20.19 -16.04 -41.81
C GLY A 498 -21.26 -16.61 -42.76
N PHE A 499 -21.22 -17.92 -42.99
CA PHE A 499 -22.09 -18.67 -43.93
C PHE A 499 -23.61 -18.59 -43.65
N PHE A 500 -24.05 -18.03 -42.51
CA PHE A 500 -25.45 -18.10 -42.03
C PHE A 500 -26.06 -16.75 -41.59
N SER A 501 -25.44 -15.61 -41.87
CA SER A 501 -25.97 -14.29 -41.45
C SER A 501 -26.24 -13.41 -42.67
N TYR A 502 -27.52 -13.13 -42.94
CA TYR A 502 -28.01 -12.33 -44.08
C TYR A 502 -28.64 -10.98 -43.67
N ASN A 503 -28.38 -10.49 -42.45
CA ASN A 503 -28.82 -9.15 -42.04
C ASN A 503 -27.61 -8.21 -41.95
N ASP A 504 -27.29 -7.63 -43.12
CA ASP A 504 -25.99 -7.12 -43.57
C ASP A 504 -25.73 -5.62 -43.28
N ALA A 505 -26.17 -5.11 -42.13
CA ALA A 505 -25.89 -3.72 -41.76
C ALA A 505 -25.16 -3.65 -40.42
N PRO A 506 -23.81 -3.58 -40.41
CA PRO A 506 -23.12 -3.43 -39.14
C PRO A 506 -23.48 -2.07 -38.54
N SER A 507 -23.68 -2.05 -37.23
CA SER A 507 -24.02 -0.84 -36.50
C SER A 507 -23.29 -0.76 -35.17
N ILE A 508 -23.02 0.47 -34.73
CA ILE A 508 -22.64 0.76 -33.35
C ILE A 508 -23.62 1.73 -32.73
N ASN A 509 -24.00 1.46 -31.49
CA ASN A 509 -24.92 2.26 -30.71
C ASN A 509 -24.21 2.75 -29.45
N LEU A 510 -24.33 4.05 -29.21
CA LEU A 510 -23.73 4.78 -28.10
C LEU A 510 -24.85 5.41 -27.28
N THR A 511 -24.85 5.17 -25.98
CA THR A 511 -25.78 5.82 -25.04
C THR A 511 -25.10 7.06 -24.46
N LEU A 512 -25.69 8.23 -24.68
CA LEU A 512 -25.20 9.53 -24.19
C LEU A 512 -25.98 10.05 -22.98
N ASN A 513 -27.28 9.76 -22.90
CA ASN A 513 -28.18 10.23 -21.83
C ASN A 513 -28.06 11.73 -21.54
N LYS A 514 -27.97 12.55 -22.58
CA LYS A 514 -27.92 14.02 -22.49
C LYS A 514 -26.71 14.57 -21.73
N ARG A 515 -25.70 13.75 -21.48
CA ARG A 515 -24.50 14.11 -20.68
C ARG A 515 -23.48 14.96 -21.44
N TYR A 516 -23.52 14.91 -22.77
CA TYR A 516 -22.52 15.53 -23.64
C TYR A 516 -23.17 16.59 -24.52
N SER A 517 -22.43 17.65 -24.82
CA SER A 517 -22.87 18.71 -25.74
C SER A 517 -22.37 18.47 -27.17
N LYS A 518 -21.28 17.73 -27.35
CA LYS A 518 -20.64 17.54 -28.65
C LYS A 518 -20.01 16.16 -28.81
N ILE A 519 -20.06 15.62 -30.03
CA ILE A 519 -19.28 14.46 -30.45
C ILE A 519 -18.49 14.80 -31.72
N THR A 520 -17.24 14.36 -31.79
CA THR A 520 -16.41 14.45 -32.99
C THR A 520 -15.75 13.12 -33.29
N PHE A 521 -15.67 12.72 -34.55
CA PHE A 521 -14.94 11.52 -34.98
C PHE A 521 -14.73 11.57 -36.50
N ASN A 522 -13.87 10.70 -37.00
CA ASN A 522 -13.67 10.49 -38.43
C ASN A 522 -14.23 9.12 -38.82
N ILE A 523 -14.85 9.00 -40.00
CA ILE A 523 -15.24 7.71 -40.58
C ILE A 523 -14.56 7.55 -41.92
N GLY A 524 -13.86 6.44 -42.13
CA GLY A 524 -13.24 6.10 -43.41
C GLY A 524 -13.22 4.61 -43.67
N ILE A 525 -12.40 4.22 -44.64
CA ILE A 525 -12.16 2.82 -45.01
C ILE A 525 -10.77 2.43 -44.51
N GLU A 526 -10.65 1.28 -43.85
CA GLU A 526 -9.37 0.72 -43.45
C GLU A 526 -8.53 0.34 -44.69
N LYS A 527 -7.22 0.61 -44.63
CA LYS A 527 -6.26 0.50 -45.74
C LYS A 527 -6.32 -0.79 -46.55
N GLN A 528 -6.46 -1.95 -45.91
CA GLN A 528 -6.49 -3.23 -46.63
C GLN A 528 -7.76 -3.37 -47.47
N SER A 529 -8.87 -2.84 -46.95
CA SER A 529 -10.19 -2.86 -47.60
C SER A 529 -10.49 -1.65 -48.51
N SER A 530 -9.58 -0.67 -48.57
CA SER A 530 -9.69 0.49 -49.47
C SER A 530 -9.17 0.21 -50.89
N LYS A 531 -8.74 -1.02 -51.17
CA LYS A 531 -8.21 -1.47 -52.48
C LYS A 531 -9.33 -1.94 -53.41
N THR A 532 -9.04 -2.07 -54.70
CA THR A 532 -9.96 -2.63 -55.70
C THR A 532 -10.44 -4.03 -55.33
N GLY A 533 -11.73 -4.31 -55.55
CA GLY A 533 -12.34 -5.62 -55.32
C GLY A 533 -13.18 -5.70 -54.04
N TYR A 534 -13.04 -4.78 -53.11
CA TYR A 534 -13.98 -4.61 -52.00
C TYR A 534 -15.22 -3.82 -52.48
N GLY A 535 -16.39 -4.12 -51.91
CA GLY A 535 -17.65 -3.49 -52.34
C GLY A 535 -17.81 -2.04 -51.85
N ASN A 536 -19.03 -1.53 -51.76
CA ASN A 536 -19.31 -0.13 -51.35
C ASN A 536 -20.06 -0.07 -50.02
N THR A 537 -19.89 1.03 -49.29
CA THR A 537 -20.55 1.26 -48.00
C THR A 537 -21.27 2.59 -47.99
N HIS A 538 -22.54 2.58 -47.62
CA HIS A 538 -23.33 3.76 -47.29
C HIS A 538 -23.48 3.85 -45.77
N VAL A 539 -23.13 4.99 -45.17
CA VAL A 539 -23.20 5.21 -43.73
C VAL A 539 -24.33 6.18 -43.39
N SER A 540 -25.10 5.85 -42.37
CA SER A 540 -26.12 6.71 -41.76
C SER A 540 -25.78 6.92 -40.29
N ILE A 541 -25.82 8.17 -39.82
CA ILE A 541 -25.65 8.55 -38.43
C ILE A 541 -26.99 9.03 -37.92
N LEU A 542 -27.45 8.43 -36.82
CA LEU A 542 -28.74 8.71 -36.21
C LEU A 542 -28.55 9.26 -34.80
N THR A 543 -29.36 10.24 -34.42
CA THR A 543 -29.52 10.72 -33.03
C THR A 543 -30.96 10.47 -32.61
N ASP A 544 -31.18 9.75 -31.51
CA ASP A 544 -32.53 9.40 -31.03
C ASP A 544 -33.43 8.85 -32.17
N ASP A 545 -32.86 7.93 -32.96
CA ASP A 545 -33.47 7.28 -34.14
C ASP A 545 -33.76 8.19 -35.35
N GLN A 546 -33.33 9.45 -35.33
CA GLN A 546 -33.44 10.38 -36.46
C GLN A 546 -32.13 10.47 -37.22
N ILE A 547 -32.17 10.26 -38.54
CA ILE A 547 -30.99 10.42 -39.41
C ILE A 547 -30.58 11.89 -39.41
N VAL A 548 -29.35 12.17 -38.97
CA VAL A 548 -28.75 13.51 -38.96
C VAL A 548 -27.70 13.70 -40.04
N LYS A 549 -27.11 12.59 -40.52
CA LYS A 549 -26.11 12.61 -41.59
C LYS A 549 -26.08 11.28 -42.31
N GLU A 550 -25.94 11.30 -43.62
CA GLU A 550 -25.77 10.11 -44.46
C GLU A 550 -24.81 10.40 -45.61
N PHE A 551 -23.99 9.41 -45.98
CA PHE A 551 -22.99 9.55 -47.04
C PHE A 551 -22.43 8.19 -47.47
N ASP A 552 -21.94 8.11 -48.71
CA ASP A 552 -21.18 6.96 -49.18
C ASP A 552 -19.70 7.10 -48.80
N LEU A 553 -19.08 6.00 -48.35
CA LEU A 553 -17.66 5.97 -48.07
C LEU A 553 -16.84 5.93 -49.35
N THR A 554 -15.97 6.92 -49.51
CA THR A 554 -14.93 6.96 -50.55
C THR A 554 -13.55 6.78 -49.93
N ALA A 555 -12.51 6.74 -50.76
CA ALA A 555 -11.14 6.82 -50.27
C ALA A 555 -10.94 8.11 -49.44
N GLY A 556 -10.29 7.99 -48.28
CA GLY A 556 -10.12 9.08 -47.30
C GLY A 556 -10.93 8.87 -46.01
N THR A 557 -11.01 9.93 -45.21
CA THR A 557 -11.84 9.99 -44.01
C THR A 557 -12.83 11.15 -44.11
N THR A 558 -14.03 10.95 -43.58
CA THR A 558 -15.08 11.96 -43.47
C THR A 558 -15.14 12.43 -42.03
N PRO A 559 -14.83 13.71 -41.75
CA PRO A 559 -14.96 14.25 -40.40
C PRO A 559 -16.44 14.42 -40.04
N ILE A 560 -16.75 14.03 -38.81
CA ILE A 560 -18.05 14.16 -38.17
C ILE A 560 -17.87 15.07 -36.97
N ASP A 561 -18.69 16.11 -36.91
CA ASP A 561 -18.80 17.03 -35.80
C ASP A 561 -20.30 17.29 -35.60
N LEU A 562 -20.86 16.80 -34.50
CA LEU A 562 -22.29 16.89 -34.20
C LEU A 562 -22.50 17.52 -32.82
N ASN A 563 -23.47 18.42 -32.75
CA ASN A 563 -24.04 18.87 -31.48
C ASN A 563 -25.02 17.80 -30.99
N VAL A 564 -24.78 17.30 -29.78
CA VAL A 564 -25.53 16.19 -29.18
C VAL A 564 -26.11 16.57 -27.82
N LYS A 565 -26.24 17.87 -27.57
CA LYS A 565 -26.90 18.39 -26.38
C LYS A 565 -28.34 17.87 -26.34
N GLU A 566 -28.76 17.36 -25.19
CA GLU A 566 -30.07 16.74 -24.96
C GLU A 566 -30.35 15.44 -25.74
N ILE A 567 -29.36 14.86 -26.43
CA ILE A 567 -29.50 13.59 -27.15
C ILE A 567 -29.27 12.40 -26.22
N ASN A 568 -30.12 11.38 -26.31
CA ASN A 568 -29.99 10.17 -25.48
C ASN A 568 -29.09 9.12 -26.11
N LYS A 569 -29.14 8.94 -27.43
CA LYS A 569 -28.37 7.92 -28.14
C LYS A 569 -27.88 8.38 -29.51
N ILE A 570 -26.76 7.79 -29.93
CA ILE A 570 -26.23 7.88 -31.28
C ILE A 570 -26.10 6.48 -31.86
N ALA A 571 -26.52 6.31 -33.10
CA ALA A 571 -26.25 5.10 -33.87
C ALA A 571 -25.45 5.44 -35.12
N ILE A 572 -24.40 4.68 -35.41
CA ILE A 572 -23.71 4.69 -36.70
C ILE A 572 -24.05 3.37 -37.36
N GLN A 573 -24.81 3.43 -38.45
CA GLN A 573 -25.27 2.28 -39.20
C GLN A 573 -24.62 2.31 -40.58
N ALA A 574 -24.27 1.15 -41.10
CA ALA A 574 -23.74 1.04 -42.45
C ALA A 574 -24.51 0.02 -43.26
N LYS A 575 -24.85 0.36 -44.50
CA LYS A 575 -25.37 -0.58 -45.49
C LYS A 575 -24.24 -0.91 -46.46
N GLN A 576 -23.85 -2.18 -46.52
CA GLN A 576 -22.70 -2.60 -47.30
C GLN A 576 -23.13 -3.46 -48.49
N THR A 577 -22.51 -3.22 -49.64
CA THR A 577 -22.54 -4.14 -50.78
C THR A 577 -21.25 -4.95 -50.78
N LYS A 578 -21.35 -6.26 -51.04
CA LYS A 578 -20.19 -7.15 -51.08
C LYS A 578 -19.49 -7.05 -52.44
N GLY A 579 -18.18 -6.85 -52.44
CA GLY A 579 -17.33 -7.00 -53.63
C GLY A 579 -16.71 -8.39 -53.73
N GLU A 580 -15.94 -8.65 -54.79
CA GLU A 580 -15.23 -9.92 -54.99
C GLU A 580 -14.27 -10.29 -53.83
N ALA A 581 -13.60 -9.29 -53.27
CA ALA A 581 -12.69 -9.43 -52.12
C ALA A 581 -13.40 -9.33 -50.76
N GLY A 582 -14.70 -9.01 -50.73
CA GLY A 582 -15.50 -8.89 -49.51
C GLY A 582 -16.11 -7.51 -49.27
N PHE A 583 -16.52 -7.26 -48.02
CA PHE A 583 -17.04 -5.97 -47.57
C PHE A 583 -15.90 -5.02 -47.22
N GLN A 584 -16.11 -3.72 -47.42
CA GLN A 584 -15.21 -2.71 -46.87
C GLN A 584 -15.23 -2.78 -45.34
N LYS A 585 -14.08 -2.50 -44.72
CA LYS A 585 -13.99 -2.37 -43.27
C LYS A 585 -14.03 -0.90 -42.91
N ILE A 586 -15.00 -0.53 -42.10
CA ILE A 586 -15.29 0.84 -41.71
C ILE A 586 -14.40 1.18 -40.54
N LEU A 587 -13.57 2.20 -40.70
CA LEU A 587 -12.69 2.72 -39.67
C LEU A 587 -13.33 3.96 -39.06
N ILE A 588 -13.70 3.87 -37.78
CA ILE A 588 -14.06 5.02 -36.96
C ILE A 588 -12.79 5.43 -36.23
N SER A 589 -12.38 6.69 -36.33
CA SER A 589 -11.12 7.16 -35.75
C SER A 589 -11.24 8.50 -35.05
N ASP A 590 -10.34 8.75 -34.10
CA ASP A 590 -10.21 10.00 -33.34
C ASP A 590 -11.55 10.46 -32.73
N GLY A 591 -12.28 9.48 -32.18
CA GLY A 591 -13.62 9.71 -31.64
C GLY A 591 -13.59 10.27 -30.23
N TYR A 592 -14.29 11.38 -30.01
CA TYR A 592 -14.38 12.07 -28.73
C TYR A 592 -15.79 12.60 -28.44
N LEU A 593 -16.20 12.46 -27.19
CA LEU A 593 -17.38 13.10 -26.59
C LEU A 593 -16.92 14.26 -25.70
N TYR A 594 -17.63 15.38 -25.73
CA TYR A 594 -17.35 16.57 -24.92
C TYR A 594 -18.58 16.99 -24.13
N LYS A 595 -18.35 17.40 -22.88
CA LYS A 595 -19.41 17.88 -21.97
C LYS A 595 -20.03 19.17 -22.46
#